data_AF-A0A544ZEK0-F1
#
_entry.id   AF-A0A544ZEK0-F1
#
_cell.length_a   1.000
_cell.length_b   1.000
_cell.length_c   1.000
_cell.angle_alpha   90.00
_cell.angle_beta   90.00
_cell.angle_gamma   90.00
#
_symmetry.space_group_name_H-M   'P 1'
#
loop_
_entity.id
_entity.type
_entity.pdbx_description
1 polymer ?
#
loop_
_entity_poly.entity_id
_entity_poly.type
_entity_poly.pdbx_seq_one_letter_code
_entity_poly.pdbx_strand_id
1 'polypeptide(L)'
;MSGLADLPGGAELAAMAEKVSGDPGAIRGIAGKWRGAAGDAQDYAGGVGRAVRTVDAAWQGRSADAFVTYMNRYGKAADGLHDALVACAGALEKVATALESAKSKIDGICGNVVAEAAAYRSRNRDATDTELENGLRAIVSRGVEDARPHLEQVTTAVGDAAKTLGSQLGADYRDGALTFAKIPDPGKQEFVPRHGHTVDWQRTPGYTGGPGDTVHPTYASYGGTSLSGVSGSGGSGGFGGYGPSGPPPAGGGPAPTGQVKEWIEQAIEILTAQGYPAGKMNRDDIWVIIRHESGGNPHAINNWDSNAKAGTPSKGLMQTIDPTFNRWSLPGHKDIWNPVDNIIAGVRYAIERYGSVSAVPGVVGMKTGTGYRGY
;
A
#
# COMPACT_ATOMS: atom_id res chain seq x y z
N MET A 1 -19.42 8.68 28.01
CA MET A 1 -18.34 9.01 28.96
C MET A 1 -18.80 9.96 30.06
N SER A 2 -19.58 11.02 29.76
CA SER A 2 -20.23 11.84 30.80
C SER A 2 -21.08 10.97 31.72
N GLY A 3 -20.85 11.05 33.04
CA GLY A 3 -21.55 10.26 34.06
C GLY A 3 -20.88 8.95 34.48
N LEU A 4 -19.85 8.46 33.78
CA LEU A 4 -19.14 7.23 34.18
C LEU A 4 -18.16 7.49 35.33
N ALA A 5 -17.39 8.58 35.24
CA ALA A 5 -16.44 8.99 36.29
C ALA A 5 -17.13 9.37 37.61
N ASP A 6 -18.41 9.74 37.54
CA ASP A 6 -19.23 10.09 38.70
C ASP A 6 -19.81 8.85 39.41
N LEU A 7 -19.62 7.65 38.86
CA LEU A 7 -20.01 6.40 39.52
C LEU A 7 -18.94 5.95 40.53
N PRO A 8 -19.35 5.39 41.69
CA PRO A 8 -18.42 4.76 42.63
C PRO A 8 -17.56 3.69 41.94
N GLY A 9 -16.24 3.91 41.88
CA GLY A 9 -15.28 3.01 41.21
C GLY A 9 -15.18 3.19 39.69
N GLY A 10 -15.92 4.13 39.09
CA GLY A 10 -15.96 4.34 37.63
C GLY A 10 -14.65 4.83 37.01
N ALA A 11 -13.73 5.34 37.82
CA ALA A 11 -12.42 5.82 37.38
C ALA A 11 -11.57 4.72 36.72
N GLU A 12 -11.64 3.48 37.19
CA GLU A 12 -10.88 2.37 36.60
C GLU A 12 -11.37 2.06 35.17
N LEU A 13 -12.69 1.95 34.98
CA LEU A 13 -13.27 1.70 33.67
C LEU A 13 -13.03 2.86 32.70
N ALA A 14 -13.08 4.11 33.19
CA ALA A 14 -12.74 5.29 32.40
C ALA A 14 -11.27 5.26 31.93
N ALA A 15 -10.34 4.88 32.81
CA ALA A 15 -8.92 4.73 32.46
C ALA A 15 -8.69 3.60 31.44
N MET A 16 -9.47 2.51 31.49
CA MET A 16 -9.43 1.46 30.46
C MET A 16 -9.88 1.98 29.09
N ALA A 17 -10.95 2.79 29.05
CA ALA A 17 -11.44 3.41 27.82
C ALA A 17 -10.42 4.40 27.21
N GLU A 18 -9.72 5.15 28.05
CA GLU A 18 -8.64 6.04 27.61
C GLU A 18 -7.45 5.26 27.00
N LYS A 19 -7.06 4.13 27.58
CA LYS A 19 -5.97 3.29 27.04
C LYS A 19 -6.21 2.79 25.61
N VAL A 20 -7.47 2.69 25.19
CA VAL A 20 -7.84 2.25 23.83
C VAL A 20 -8.22 3.39 22.89
N SER A 21 -8.04 4.65 23.30
CA SER A 21 -8.42 5.83 22.50
C SER A 21 -7.38 6.25 21.45
N GLY A 22 -6.49 5.35 21.03
CA GLY A 22 -5.49 5.65 20.00
C GLY A 22 -6.09 5.82 18.59
N ASP A 23 -5.23 6.02 17.60
CA ASP A 23 -5.60 6.21 16.19
C ASP A 23 -5.19 4.99 15.34
N PRO A 24 -6.08 3.99 15.15
CA PRO A 24 -5.87 2.88 14.23
C PRO A 24 -5.57 3.30 12.79
N GLY A 25 -6.12 4.44 12.33
CA GLY A 25 -5.93 4.96 10.99
C GLY A 25 -4.48 5.40 10.76
N ALA A 26 -3.90 6.15 11.71
CA ALA A 26 -2.49 6.51 11.68
C ALA A 26 -1.57 5.29 11.67
N ILE A 27 -1.87 4.25 12.47
CA ILE A 27 -1.10 3.00 12.50
C ILE A 27 -1.13 2.32 11.12
N ARG A 28 -2.31 2.20 10.49
CA ARG A 28 -2.46 1.65 9.14
C ARG A 28 -1.73 2.50 8.09
N GLY A 29 -1.73 3.82 8.24
CA GLY A 29 -0.98 4.72 7.38
C GLY A 29 0.54 4.46 7.43
N ILE A 30 1.09 4.19 8.62
CA ILE A 30 2.50 3.80 8.78
C ILE A 30 2.76 2.43 8.13
N ALA A 31 1.89 1.44 8.37
CA ALA A 31 2.00 0.12 7.75
C ALA A 31 1.99 0.20 6.22
N GLY A 32 1.13 1.05 5.64
CA GLY A 32 1.09 1.31 4.20
C GLY A 32 2.41 1.86 3.66
N LYS A 33 3.03 2.82 4.35
CA LYS A 33 4.35 3.37 3.97
C LYS A 33 5.45 2.30 3.98
N TRP A 34 5.41 1.37 4.93
CA TRP A 34 6.38 0.28 5.01
C TRP A 34 6.22 -0.70 3.85
N ARG A 35 4.98 -1.05 3.46
CA ARG A 35 4.74 -1.86 2.27
C ARG A 35 5.18 -1.16 0.98
N GLY A 36 4.94 0.15 0.87
CA GLY A 36 5.44 0.94 -0.26
C GLY A 36 6.96 0.86 -0.38
N ALA A 37 7.68 1.08 0.73
CA ALA A 37 9.14 0.96 0.76
C ALA A 37 9.63 -0.47 0.46
N ALA A 38 8.92 -1.49 0.93
CA ALA A 38 9.20 -2.90 0.62
C ALA A 38 9.06 -3.18 -0.89
N GLY A 39 8.02 -2.63 -1.51
CA GLY A 39 7.79 -2.73 -2.96
C GLY A 39 8.87 -2.01 -3.77
N ASP A 40 9.20 -0.77 -3.40
CA ASP A 40 10.25 0.00 -4.07
C ASP A 40 11.61 -0.74 -4.01
N ALA A 41 11.95 -1.38 -2.89
CA ALA A 41 13.17 -2.17 -2.76
C ALA A 41 13.24 -3.34 -3.74
N GLN A 42 12.13 -4.08 -3.92
CA GLN A 42 12.04 -5.18 -4.89
C GLN A 42 12.13 -4.67 -6.34
N ASP A 43 11.50 -3.53 -6.64
CA ASP A 43 11.57 -2.91 -7.96
C ASP A 43 13.00 -2.56 -8.37
N TYR A 44 13.74 -1.87 -7.49
CA TYR A 44 15.13 -1.53 -7.75
C TYR A 44 15.99 -2.79 -7.92
N ALA A 45 15.80 -3.80 -7.08
CA ALA A 45 16.49 -5.08 -7.22
C ALA A 45 16.14 -5.81 -8.52
N GLY A 46 14.87 -5.80 -8.94
CA GLY A 46 14.42 -6.35 -10.20
C GLY A 46 15.04 -5.65 -11.41
N GLY A 47 15.13 -4.32 -11.37
CA GLY A 47 15.83 -3.51 -12.37
C GLY A 47 17.31 -3.86 -12.48
N VAL A 48 18.00 -3.96 -11.35
CA VAL A 48 19.40 -4.42 -11.29
C VAL A 48 19.53 -5.84 -11.85
N GLY A 49 18.66 -6.77 -11.46
CA GLY A 49 18.67 -8.14 -11.96
C GLY A 49 18.46 -8.23 -13.47
N ARG A 50 17.60 -7.38 -14.05
CA ARG A 50 17.43 -7.27 -15.52
C ARG A 50 18.72 -6.79 -16.20
N ALA A 51 19.30 -5.70 -15.70
CA ALA A 51 20.56 -5.18 -16.26
C ALA A 51 21.69 -6.22 -16.16
N VAL A 52 21.77 -6.96 -15.06
CA VAL A 52 22.75 -8.04 -14.87
C VAL A 52 22.54 -9.17 -15.87
N ARG A 53 21.29 -9.57 -16.15
CA ARG A 53 20.99 -10.57 -17.20
C ARG A 53 21.40 -10.11 -18.60
N THR A 54 21.29 -8.82 -18.91
CA THR A 54 21.81 -8.28 -20.18
C THR A 54 23.33 -8.39 -20.24
N VAL A 55 24.03 -8.10 -19.15
CA VAL A 55 25.50 -8.28 -19.06
C VAL A 55 25.88 -9.76 -19.20
N ASP A 56 25.18 -10.66 -18.52
CA ASP A 56 25.36 -12.12 -18.56
C ASP A 56 25.15 -12.69 -19.98
N ALA A 57 24.16 -12.18 -20.71
CA ALA A 57 23.94 -12.58 -22.10
C ALA A 57 25.03 -12.07 -23.05
N ALA A 58 25.54 -10.86 -22.79
CA ALA A 58 26.53 -10.20 -23.63
C ALA A 58 27.97 -10.69 -23.38
N TRP A 59 28.25 -11.15 -22.15
CA TRP A 59 29.59 -11.49 -21.69
C TRP A 59 29.62 -12.80 -20.91
N GLN A 60 30.57 -13.64 -21.26
CA GLN A 60 30.86 -14.94 -20.62
C GLN A 60 32.29 -14.95 -20.05
N GLY A 61 32.62 -15.99 -19.30
CA GLY A 61 33.95 -16.17 -18.68
C GLY A 61 33.90 -16.03 -17.18
N ARG A 62 34.95 -16.48 -16.49
CA ARG A 62 34.94 -16.62 -15.03
C ARG A 62 34.64 -15.30 -14.31
N SER A 63 35.14 -14.18 -14.83
CA SER A 63 34.89 -12.87 -14.24
C SER A 63 33.47 -12.36 -14.48
N ALA A 64 32.84 -12.72 -15.62
CA ALA A 64 31.43 -12.41 -15.87
C ALA A 64 30.53 -13.17 -14.89
N ASP A 65 30.76 -14.48 -14.72
CA ASP A 65 30.00 -15.32 -13.77
C ASP A 65 30.15 -14.84 -12.32
N ALA A 66 31.37 -14.44 -11.95
CA ALA A 66 31.67 -13.88 -10.63
C ALA A 66 30.94 -12.54 -10.39
N PHE A 67 30.84 -11.69 -11.42
CA PHE A 67 30.07 -10.44 -11.37
C PHE A 67 28.57 -10.71 -11.18
N VAL A 68 27.98 -11.60 -11.97
CA VAL A 68 26.56 -11.97 -11.86
C VAL A 68 26.26 -12.54 -10.47
N THR A 69 27.10 -13.44 -9.99
CA THR A 69 27.01 -14.03 -8.65
C THR A 69 27.07 -12.96 -7.55
N TYR A 70 27.97 -12.00 -7.69
CA TYR A 70 28.07 -10.88 -6.75
C TYR A 70 26.83 -9.98 -6.79
N MET A 71 26.36 -9.60 -7.97
CA MET A 71 25.22 -8.70 -8.14
C MET A 71 23.90 -9.33 -7.65
N ASN A 72 23.75 -10.65 -7.75
CA ASN A 72 22.60 -11.38 -7.18
C ASN A 72 22.45 -11.21 -5.65
N ARG A 73 23.50 -10.76 -4.95
CA ARG A 73 23.43 -10.44 -3.51
C ARG A 73 22.56 -9.21 -3.22
N TYR A 74 22.50 -8.25 -4.13
CA TYR A 74 21.62 -7.08 -3.99
C TYR A 74 20.15 -7.48 -4.07
N GLY A 75 19.81 -8.43 -4.96
CA GLY A 75 18.46 -8.99 -5.04
C GLY A 75 18.05 -9.68 -3.75
N LYS A 76 18.88 -10.60 -3.25
CA LYS A 76 18.64 -11.30 -1.99
C LYS A 76 18.54 -10.36 -0.79
N ALA A 77 19.34 -9.29 -0.75
CA ALA A 77 19.26 -8.28 0.30
C ALA A 77 17.98 -7.45 0.21
N ALA A 78 17.50 -7.16 -1.00
CA ALA A 78 16.21 -6.50 -1.21
C ALA A 78 15.03 -7.38 -0.81
N ASP A 79 15.05 -8.67 -1.15
CA ASP A 79 14.04 -9.64 -0.73
C ASP A 79 13.96 -9.71 0.79
N GLY A 80 15.11 -9.83 1.46
CA GLY A 80 15.17 -9.84 2.93
C GLY A 80 14.66 -8.54 3.54
N LEU A 81 14.90 -7.37 2.92
CA LEU A 81 14.36 -6.09 3.41
C LEU A 81 12.85 -6.00 3.18
N HIS A 82 12.39 -6.46 2.03
CA HIS A 82 10.99 -6.52 1.68
C HIS A 82 10.20 -7.35 2.70
N ASP A 83 10.64 -8.60 2.93
CA ASP A 83 9.98 -9.53 3.85
C ASP A 83 9.90 -8.94 5.27
N ALA A 84 10.99 -8.32 5.74
CA ALA A 84 11.04 -7.67 7.04
C ALA A 84 10.02 -6.52 7.17
N LEU A 85 9.97 -5.64 6.16
CA LEU A 85 9.05 -4.50 6.15
C LEU A 85 7.59 -4.95 6.04
N VAL A 86 7.30 -5.95 5.21
CA VAL A 86 5.95 -6.53 5.06
C VAL A 86 5.50 -7.21 6.36
N ALA A 87 6.37 -7.98 7.01
CA ALA A 87 6.06 -8.63 8.29
C ALA A 87 5.71 -7.60 9.37
N CYS A 88 6.49 -6.53 9.47
CA CYS A 88 6.23 -5.46 10.43
C CYS A 88 4.95 -4.68 10.11
N ALA A 89 4.70 -4.38 8.84
CA ALA A 89 3.45 -3.75 8.41
C ALA A 89 2.23 -4.61 8.77
N GLY A 90 2.32 -5.93 8.59
CA GLY A 90 1.27 -6.86 9.02
C GLY A 90 1.08 -6.88 10.53
N ALA A 91 2.15 -6.77 11.32
CA ALA A 91 2.05 -6.68 12.78
C ALA A 91 1.38 -5.39 13.26
N LEU A 92 1.69 -4.25 12.64
CA LEU A 92 1.04 -2.97 12.93
C LEU A 92 -0.46 -2.99 12.61
N GLU A 93 -0.87 -3.64 11.52
CA GLU A 93 -2.30 -3.81 11.19
C GLU A 93 -3.08 -4.64 12.21
N LYS A 94 -2.44 -5.68 12.76
CA LYS A 94 -3.04 -6.46 13.87
C LYS A 94 -3.27 -5.58 15.09
N VAL A 95 -2.32 -4.69 15.42
CA VAL A 95 -2.49 -3.71 16.51
C VAL A 95 -3.66 -2.77 16.22
N ALA A 96 -3.71 -2.17 15.03
CA ALA A 96 -4.80 -1.28 14.63
C ALA A 96 -6.17 -1.97 14.75
N THR A 97 -6.26 -3.22 14.30
CA THR A 97 -7.50 -4.02 14.36
C THR A 97 -7.90 -4.36 15.80
N ALA A 98 -6.94 -4.76 16.64
CA ALA A 98 -7.19 -5.03 18.06
C ALA A 98 -7.67 -3.77 18.79
N LEU A 99 -7.04 -2.63 18.52
CA LEU A 99 -7.38 -1.34 19.13
C LEU A 99 -8.78 -0.87 18.73
N GLU A 100 -9.14 -0.98 17.45
CA GLU A 100 -10.47 -0.62 16.96
C GLU A 100 -11.58 -1.51 17.56
N SER A 101 -11.32 -2.82 17.61
CA SER A 101 -12.23 -3.78 18.24
C SER A 101 -12.41 -3.50 19.74
N ALA A 102 -11.31 -3.31 20.47
CA ALA A 102 -11.34 -3.05 21.91
C ALA A 102 -12.03 -1.72 22.23
N LYS A 103 -11.77 -0.67 21.44
CA LYS A 103 -12.46 0.62 21.57
C LYS A 103 -13.97 0.45 21.44
N SER A 104 -14.43 -0.20 20.37
CA SER A 104 -15.86 -0.43 20.13
C SER A 104 -16.51 -1.21 21.28
N LYS A 105 -15.84 -2.26 21.79
CA LYS A 105 -16.35 -3.08 22.90
C LYS A 105 -16.38 -2.32 24.23
N ILE A 106 -15.29 -1.63 24.58
CA ILE A 106 -15.19 -0.89 25.83
C ILE A 106 -16.13 0.32 25.84
N ASP A 107 -16.30 1.02 24.72
CA ASP A 107 -17.30 2.10 24.61
C ASP A 107 -18.73 1.55 24.84
N GLY A 108 -19.02 0.35 24.29
CA GLY A 108 -20.30 -0.35 24.53
C GLY A 108 -20.50 -0.74 26.00
N ILE A 109 -19.48 -1.31 26.65
CA ILE A 109 -19.50 -1.67 28.08
C ILE A 109 -19.72 -0.41 28.93
N CYS A 110 -18.98 0.67 28.68
CA CYS A 110 -19.16 1.95 29.37
C CYS A 110 -20.60 2.47 29.24
N GLY A 111 -21.19 2.37 28.04
CA GLY A 111 -22.59 2.75 27.80
C GLY A 111 -23.57 1.92 28.61
N ASN A 112 -23.38 0.60 28.64
CA ASN A 112 -24.22 -0.32 29.40
C ASN A 112 -24.15 -0.07 30.91
N VAL A 113 -22.94 0.14 31.45
CA VAL A 113 -22.73 0.46 32.87
C VAL A 113 -23.48 1.73 33.28
N VAL A 114 -23.39 2.80 32.47
CA VAL A 114 -24.09 4.06 32.75
C VAL A 114 -25.61 3.87 32.70
N ALA A 115 -26.11 3.12 31.72
CA ALA A 115 -27.55 2.83 31.60
C ALA A 115 -28.06 1.97 32.76
N GLU A 116 -27.32 0.93 33.16
CA GLU A 116 -27.66 0.05 34.27
C GLU A 116 -27.62 0.80 35.60
N ALA A 117 -26.62 1.65 35.82
CA ALA A 117 -26.53 2.52 36.99
C ALA A 117 -27.73 3.48 37.10
N ALA A 118 -28.16 4.08 35.99
CA ALA A 118 -29.36 4.93 35.96
C ALA A 118 -30.64 4.14 36.28
N ALA A 119 -30.78 2.93 35.71
CA ALA A 119 -31.90 2.04 36.00
C ALA A 119 -31.89 1.52 37.45
N TYR A 120 -30.72 1.29 38.02
CA TYR A 120 -30.57 0.87 39.41
C TYR A 120 -31.03 1.97 40.37
N ARG A 121 -30.62 3.22 40.14
CA ARG A 121 -31.10 4.39 40.91
C ARG A 121 -32.61 4.55 40.82
N SER A 122 -33.21 4.34 39.64
CA SER A 122 -34.66 4.53 39.47
C SER A 122 -35.51 3.47 40.18
N ARG A 123 -35.00 2.24 40.31
CA ARG A 123 -35.67 1.14 41.01
C ARG A 123 -35.49 1.18 42.53
N ASN A 124 -34.40 1.78 43.02
CA ASN A 124 -34.03 1.81 44.43
C ASN A 124 -34.13 3.23 45.01
N ARG A 125 -35.30 3.88 44.82
CA ARG A 125 -35.51 5.28 45.28
C ARG A 125 -35.50 5.44 46.80
N ASP A 126 -35.87 4.39 47.51
CA ASP A 126 -35.98 4.39 48.98
C ASP A 126 -34.75 3.78 49.66
N ALA A 127 -33.72 3.38 48.88
CA ALA A 127 -32.49 2.81 49.41
C ALA A 127 -31.65 3.87 50.13
N THR A 128 -30.92 3.45 51.16
CA THR A 128 -29.93 4.32 51.82
C THR A 128 -28.76 4.63 50.89
N ASP A 129 -28.04 5.73 51.16
CA ASP A 129 -26.85 6.12 50.38
C ASP A 129 -25.82 4.98 50.28
N THR A 130 -25.62 4.24 51.38
CA THR A 130 -24.71 3.09 51.45
C THR A 130 -25.17 1.92 50.57
N GLU A 131 -26.46 1.58 50.59
CA GLU A 131 -27.01 0.52 49.74
C GLU A 131 -26.92 0.89 48.26
N LEU A 132 -27.21 2.15 47.95
CA LEU A 132 -27.10 2.69 46.59
C LEU A 132 -25.65 2.65 46.11
N GLU A 133 -24.69 3.10 46.93
CA GLU A 133 -23.27 3.07 46.59
C GLU A 133 -22.79 1.63 46.33
N ASN A 134 -23.13 0.69 47.21
CA ASN A 134 -22.73 -0.72 47.07
C ASN A 134 -23.26 -1.34 45.77
N GLY A 135 -24.53 -1.10 45.43
CA GLY A 135 -25.11 -1.59 44.18
C GLY A 135 -24.46 -0.97 42.94
N LEU A 136 -24.17 0.34 42.96
CA LEU A 136 -23.47 1.01 41.88
C LEU A 136 -22.03 0.51 41.72
N ARG A 137 -21.30 0.28 42.82
CA ARG A 137 -19.96 -0.35 42.79
C ARG A 137 -20.01 -1.74 42.15
N ALA A 138 -21.03 -2.54 42.46
CA ALA A 138 -21.17 -3.88 41.88
C ALA A 138 -21.41 -3.84 40.36
N ILE A 139 -22.20 -2.88 39.86
CA ILE A 139 -22.41 -2.67 38.42
C ILE A 139 -21.10 -2.29 37.74
N VAL A 140 -20.38 -1.32 38.30
CA VAL A 140 -19.09 -0.88 37.74
C VAL A 140 -18.06 -2.00 37.75
N SER A 141 -17.97 -2.78 38.84
CA SER A 141 -17.04 -3.90 38.95
C SER A 141 -17.24 -4.94 37.84
N ARG A 142 -18.49 -5.28 37.51
CA ARG A 142 -18.79 -6.17 36.37
C ARG A 142 -18.31 -5.56 35.05
N GLY A 143 -18.57 -4.27 34.83
CA GLY A 143 -18.09 -3.58 33.63
C GLY A 143 -16.56 -3.57 33.50
N VAL A 144 -15.85 -3.43 34.62
CA VAL A 144 -14.38 -3.56 34.66
C VAL A 144 -13.93 -4.98 34.29
N GLU A 145 -14.58 -6.00 34.84
CA GLU A 145 -14.30 -7.40 34.53
C GLU A 145 -14.54 -7.72 33.04
N ASP A 146 -15.64 -7.21 32.47
CA ASP A 146 -15.98 -7.37 31.05
C ASP A 146 -15.00 -6.64 30.11
N ALA A 147 -14.47 -5.48 30.53
CA ALA A 147 -13.55 -4.68 29.72
C ALA A 147 -12.12 -5.24 29.70
N ARG A 148 -11.69 -5.92 30.77
CA ARG A 148 -10.33 -6.44 30.95
C ARG A 148 -9.82 -7.32 29.78
N PRO A 149 -10.54 -8.35 29.29
CA PRO A 149 -10.05 -9.20 28.20
C PRO A 149 -9.82 -8.43 26.90
N HIS A 150 -10.57 -7.35 26.65
CA HIS A 150 -10.39 -6.52 25.46
C HIS A 150 -9.09 -5.70 25.54
N LEU A 151 -8.74 -5.20 26.74
CA LEU A 151 -7.48 -4.49 26.94
C LEU A 151 -6.26 -5.44 26.87
N GLU A 152 -6.41 -6.68 27.34
CA GLU A 152 -5.38 -7.72 27.25
C GLU A 152 -5.08 -8.11 25.79
N GLN A 153 -6.11 -8.16 24.93
CA GLN A 153 -5.94 -8.40 23.49
C GLN A 153 -5.09 -7.31 22.83
N VAL A 154 -5.34 -6.03 23.16
CA VAL A 154 -4.54 -4.91 22.64
C VAL A 154 -3.10 -5.01 23.15
N THR A 155 -2.92 -5.29 24.44
CA THR A 155 -1.59 -5.43 25.06
C THR A 155 -0.77 -6.54 24.39
N THR A 156 -1.41 -7.69 24.14
CA THR A 156 -0.80 -8.81 23.43
C THR A 156 -0.41 -8.42 22.01
N ALA A 157 -1.33 -7.80 21.26
CA ALA A 157 -1.05 -7.37 19.88
C ALA A 157 0.13 -6.38 19.81
N VAL A 158 0.19 -5.42 20.74
CA VAL A 158 1.31 -4.46 20.82
C VAL A 158 2.62 -5.16 21.17
N GLY A 159 2.60 -6.10 22.13
CA GLY A 159 3.77 -6.89 22.49
C GLY A 159 4.30 -7.74 21.34
N ASP A 160 3.41 -8.39 20.60
CA ASP A 160 3.78 -9.20 19.43
C ASP A 160 4.32 -8.33 18.28
N ALA A 161 3.73 -7.14 18.07
CA ALA A 161 4.27 -6.18 17.11
C ALA A 161 5.67 -5.70 17.50
N ALA A 162 5.89 -5.34 18.77
CA ALA A 162 7.21 -4.93 19.25
C ALA A 162 8.26 -6.03 19.05
N LYS A 163 7.92 -7.29 19.36
CA LYS A 163 8.79 -8.45 19.09
C LYS A 163 9.09 -8.61 17.60
N THR A 164 8.07 -8.50 16.75
CA THR A 164 8.23 -8.61 15.29
C THR A 164 9.15 -7.51 14.75
N LEU A 165 8.95 -6.27 15.18
CA LEU A 165 9.82 -5.16 14.76
C LEU A 165 11.26 -5.36 15.25
N GLY A 166 11.43 -5.82 16.50
CA GLY A 166 12.73 -6.15 17.06
C GLY A 166 13.46 -7.25 16.28
N SER A 167 12.76 -8.33 15.93
CA SER A 167 13.38 -9.45 15.22
C SER A 167 13.64 -9.16 13.73
N GLN A 168 12.79 -8.37 13.08
CA GLN A 168 12.86 -8.08 11.65
C GLN A 168 13.72 -6.87 11.30
N LEU A 169 13.94 -5.92 12.22
CA LEU A 169 14.73 -4.71 11.97
C LEU A 169 15.83 -4.45 13.01
N GLY A 170 15.83 -5.20 14.11
CA GLY A 170 16.85 -5.11 15.15
C GLY A 170 18.11 -5.92 14.85
N ALA A 171 18.90 -6.18 15.90
CA ALA A 171 20.17 -6.89 15.80
C ALA A 171 20.02 -8.31 15.24
N ASP A 172 18.93 -9.01 15.58
CA ASP A 172 18.68 -10.40 15.16
C ASP A 172 18.55 -10.55 13.63
N TYR A 173 17.83 -9.63 12.97
CA TYR A 173 17.78 -9.55 11.51
C TYR A 173 19.17 -9.31 10.91
N ARG A 174 19.96 -8.45 11.56
CA ARG A 174 21.30 -8.08 11.10
C ARG A 174 22.31 -9.20 11.26
N ASP A 175 22.07 -10.23 12.07
CA ASP A 175 23.02 -11.34 12.24
C ASP A 175 22.72 -12.52 11.30
N GLY A 176 21.45 -12.85 11.05
CA GLY A 176 21.05 -13.99 10.21
C GLY A 176 20.86 -13.71 8.71
N ALA A 177 20.41 -12.52 8.31
CA ALA A 177 20.08 -12.20 6.92
C ALA A 177 21.29 -11.63 6.15
N LEU A 178 21.31 -11.84 4.83
CA LEU A 178 22.15 -11.05 3.92
C LEU A 178 21.51 -9.67 3.77
N THR A 179 22.12 -8.65 4.35
CA THR A 179 21.66 -7.27 4.25
C THR A 179 22.51 -6.49 3.25
N PHE A 180 22.03 -5.34 2.77
CA PHE A 180 22.84 -4.46 1.92
C PHE A 180 24.18 -4.10 2.55
N ALA A 181 24.20 -3.87 3.87
CA ALA A 181 25.42 -3.56 4.61
C ALA A 181 26.43 -4.71 4.67
N LYS A 182 25.97 -5.96 4.51
CA LYS A 182 26.82 -7.16 4.48
C LYS A 182 27.36 -7.49 3.09
N ILE A 183 26.94 -6.77 2.05
CA ILE A 183 27.46 -7.00 0.70
C ILE A 183 28.94 -6.57 0.69
N PRO A 184 29.89 -7.48 0.35
CA PRO A 184 31.31 -7.15 0.36
C PRO A 184 31.66 -6.04 -0.64
N ASP A 185 32.73 -5.30 -0.38
CA ASP A 185 33.23 -4.23 -1.24
C ASP A 185 33.44 -4.72 -2.70
N PRO A 186 32.76 -4.12 -3.69
CA PRO A 186 32.87 -4.54 -5.09
C PRO A 186 34.30 -4.41 -5.63
N GLY A 187 35.08 -3.43 -5.16
CA GLY A 187 36.45 -3.18 -5.65
C GLY A 187 37.46 -4.28 -5.32
N LYS A 188 37.10 -5.21 -4.42
CA LYS A 188 37.96 -6.32 -3.97
C LYS A 188 37.60 -7.66 -4.61
N GLN A 189 36.61 -7.68 -5.50
CA GLN A 189 36.06 -8.91 -6.06
C GLN A 189 36.84 -9.39 -7.29
N GLU A 190 36.67 -10.66 -7.66
CA GLU A 190 37.38 -11.34 -8.76
C GLU A 190 37.10 -10.73 -10.14
N PHE A 191 35.96 -10.09 -10.32
CA PHE A 191 35.58 -9.45 -11.58
C PHE A 191 36.20 -8.07 -11.80
N VAL A 192 36.91 -7.51 -10.81
CA VAL A 192 37.54 -6.19 -10.89
C VAL A 192 39.03 -6.32 -11.28
N PRO A 193 39.48 -5.63 -12.34
CA PRO A 193 40.90 -5.59 -12.69
C PRO A 193 41.76 -5.01 -11.57
N ARG A 194 42.79 -5.76 -11.15
CA ARG A 194 43.79 -5.29 -10.19
C ARG A 194 45.14 -5.96 -10.43
N HIS A 195 46.22 -5.32 -9.99
CA HIS A 195 47.57 -5.84 -10.17
C HIS A 195 47.70 -7.26 -9.61
N GLY A 196 48.18 -8.20 -10.42
CA GLY A 196 48.28 -9.63 -10.07
C GLY A 196 46.99 -10.45 -10.24
N HIS A 197 45.89 -9.86 -10.70
CA HIS A 197 44.64 -10.57 -10.99
C HIS A 197 44.29 -10.49 -12.47
N THR A 198 44.18 -11.64 -13.12
CA THR A 198 43.70 -11.75 -14.51
C THR A 198 42.18 -11.75 -14.52
N VAL A 199 41.60 -10.88 -15.34
CA VAL A 199 40.14 -10.80 -15.52
C VAL A 199 39.77 -11.52 -16.81
N ASP A 200 38.73 -12.34 -16.76
CA ASP A 200 38.24 -13.18 -17.85
C ASP A 200 36.82 -12.73 -18.26
N TRP A 201 36.76 -11.63 -19.00
CA TRP A 201 35.55 -11.15 -19.68
C TRP A 201 35.68 -11.44 -21.17
N GLN A 202 34.83 -12.32 -21.68
CA GLN A 202 34.78 -12.69 -23.09
C GLN A 202 33.43 -12.30 -23.66
N ARG A 203 33.43 -11.63 -24.81
CA ARG A 203 32.17 -11.28 -25.47
C ARG A 203 31.50 -12.57 -25.98
N THR A 204 30.23 -12.76 -25.66
CA THR A 204 29.45 -13.90 -26.14
C THR A 204 29.37 -13.86 -27.68
N PRO A 205 29.86 -14.89 -28.40
CA PRO A 205 29.81 -14.92 -29.85
C PRO A 205 28.37 -14.83 -30.38
N GLY A 206 28.15 -14.01 -31.41
CA GLY A 206 26.83 -13.86 -32.02
C GLY A 206 25.84 -12.99 -31.23
N TYR A 207 26.18 -12.51 -30.03
CA TYR A 207 25.38 -11.50 -29.34
C TYR A 207 25.40 -10.18 -30.14
N THR A 208 24.24 -9.78 -30.65
CA THR A 208 24.03 -8.55 -31.45
C THR A 208 23.19 -7.51 -30.71
N GLY A 209 22.82 -7.82 -29.47
CA GLY A 209 21.77 -7.13 -28.75
C GLY A 209 20.37 -7.59 -29.20
N GLY A 210 19.43 -7.73 -28.27
CA GLY A 210 18.04 -8.07 -28.58
C GLY A 210 17.34 -6.94 -29.38
N PRO A 211 16.19 -7.20 -30.01
CA PRO A 211 15.37 -6.14 -30.60
C PRO A 211 14.99 -5.12 -29.51
N GLY A 212 15.70 -3.98 -29.47
CA GLY A 212 15.67 -3.00 -28.38
C GLY A 212 17.02 -2.33 -28.10
N ASP A 213 18.14 -2.93 -28.53
CA ASP A 213 19.50 -2.54 -28.13
C ASP A 213 20.15 -1.38 -28.93
N THR A 214 19.35 -0.44 -29.48
CA THR A 214 19.89 0.85 -29.96
C THR A 214 19.79 1.98 -28.92
N VAL A 215 19.28 1.67 -27.72
CA VAL A 215 19.25 2.62 -26.60
C VAL A 215 20.24 2.15 -25.54
N HIS A 216 21.40 2.81 -25.49
CA HIS A 216 22.21 2.84 -24.27
C HIS A 216 21.29 3.21 -23.09
N PRO A 217 21.28 2.48 -21.97
CA PRO A 217 20.45 2.85 -20.83
C PRO A 217 21.07 4.05 -20.12
N THR A 218 20.74 5.26 -20.59
CA THR A 218 20.61 6.40 -19.67
C THR A 218 19.26 6.26 -18.98
N TYR A 219 19.23 5.53 -17.86
CA TYR A 219 18.19 5.53 -16.82
C TYR A 219 16.70 5.44 -17.22
N ALA A 220 16.37 5.15 -18.48
CA ALA A 220 15.01 5.15 -19.00
C ALA A 220 14.90 4.06 -20.08
N SER A 221 13.77 3.34 -20.07
CA SER A 221 13.39 2.23 -20.97
C SER A 221 13.67 0.82 -20.45
N TYR A 222 12.72 0.27 -19.70
CA TYR A 222 12.44 -1.17 -19.70
C TYR A 222 10.92 -1.39 -19.54
N GLY A 223 10.22 -1.58 -20.66
CA GLY A 223 9.04 -2.44 -20.77
C GLY A 223 9.36 -3.51 -21.83
N GLY A 224 8.82 -4.72 -21.88
CA GLY A 224 7.91 -5.50 -21.04
C GLY A 224 7.79 -6.89 -21.70
N THR A 225 7.25 -7.90 -21.02
CA THR A 225 6.65 -9.06 -21.72
C THR A 225 5.52 -9.69 -20.90
N SER A 226 4.50 -10.07 -21.66
CA SER A 226 3.13 -10.48 -21.36
C SER A 226 2.92 -11.74 -20.51
N LEU A 227 1.78 -11.80 -19.82
CA LEU A 227 1.11 -13.05 -19.46
C LEU A 227 -0.33 -13.04 -20.03
N SER A 228 -0.63 -14.01 -20.88
CA SER A 228 -1.97 -14.30 -21.39
C SER A 228 -2.60 -15.45 -20.61
N GLY A 229 -3.87 -15.28 -20.24
CA GLY A 229 -4.85 -16.36 -20.10
C GLY A 229 -5.36 -16.65 -18.68
N VAL A 230 -6.60 -16.21 -18.39
CA VAL A 230 -7.68 -17.16 -18.12
C VAL A 230 -9.05 -16.50 -18.37
N SER A 231 -9.87 -17.16 -19.18
CA SER A 231 -11.28 -16.87 -19.41
C SER A 231 -12.14 -17.64 -18.41
N GLY A 232 -13.13 -16.98 -17.80
CA GLY A 232 -14.16 -17.63 -16.99
C GLY A 232 -15.38 -16.73 -16.81
N SER A 233 -16.44 -17.01 -17.57
CA SER A 233 -17.75 -16.35 -17.50
C SER A 233 -18.67 -17.11 -16.54
N GLY A 234 -19.40 -16.37 -15.68
CA GLY A 234 -20.72 -16.81 -15.18
C GLY A 234 -21.06 -16.47 -13.73
N GLY A 235 -22.06 -15.59 -13.54
CA GLY A 235 -23.10 -15.80 -12.51
C GLY A 235 -23.14 -14.94 -11.25
N SER A 236 -23.85 -13.80 -11.34
CA SER A 236 -24.81 -13.24 -10.36
C SER A 236 -24.60 -13.46 -8.84
N GLY A 237 -24.19 -12.40 -8.15
CA GLY A 237 -24.38 -12.22 -6.70
C GLY A 237 -24.09 -10.76 -6.32
N GLY A 238 -25.11 -10.00 -5.94
CA GLY A 238 -25.05 -8.55 -5.76
C GLY A 238 -24.12 -8.10 -4.63
N PHE A 239 -23.06 -7.37 -4.98
CA PHE A 239 -22.30 -6.53 -4.04
C PHE A 239 -22.79 -5.09 -4.18
N GLY A 240 -23.67 -4.66 -3.27
CA GLY A 240 -24.19 -3.30 -3.25
C GLY A 240 -23.08 -2.27 -3.04
N GLY A 241 -23.11 -1.18 -3.82
CA GLY A 241 -22.28 0.01 -3.63
C GLY A 241 -21.12 0.21 -4.61
N TYR A 242 -20.80 -0.78 -5.46
CA TYR A 242 -19.61 -0.76 -6.32
C TYR A 242 -19.88 -0.48 -7.80
N GLY A 243 -21.09 -0.17 -8.23
CA GLY A 243 -21.41 0.03 -9.66
C GLY A 243 -21.20 -1.22 -10.54
N PRO A 244 -21.33 -1.08 -11.88
CA PRO A 244 -21.29 -2.22 -12.81
C PRO A 244 -19.98 -3.01 -12.83
N SER A 245 -18.84 -2.40 -12.48
CA SER A 245 -17.54 -3.09 -12.48
C SER A 245 -17.26 -3.94 -11.23
N GLY A 246 -18.13 -3.89 -10.21
CA GLY A 246 -17.92 -4.63 -8.95
C GLY A 246 -16.77 -4.13 -8.08
N PRO A 247 -16.52 -4.81 -6.93
CA PRO A 247 -15.44 -4.47 -5.99
C PRO A 247 -14.05 -4.72 -6.60
N PRO A 248 -12.97 -4.11 -6.05
CA PRO A 248 -11.61 -4.41 -6.49
C PRO A 248 -11.26 -5.89 -6.25
N PRO A 249 -10.35 -6.47 -7.08
CA PRO A 249 -9.76 -7.78 -6.79
C PRO A 249 -9.15 -7.83 -5.38
N ALA A 250 -9.17 -9.01 -4.76
CA ALA A 250 -8.62 -9.21 -3.42
C ALA A 250 -7.09 -9.03 -3.41
N GLY A 251 -6.59 -8.24 -2.45
CA GLY A 251 -5.18 -7.85 -2.36
C GLY A 251 -4.88 -6.57 -3.15
N GLY A 252 -4.13 -5.64 -2.56
CA GLY A 252 -3.73 -4.40 -3.25
C GLY A 252 -3.53 -3.22 -2.30
N GLY A 253 -2.31 -2.68 -2.31
CA GLY A 253 -1.97 -1.36 -1.78
C GLY A 253 -1.31 -0.55 -2.90
N PRO A 254 -0.78 0.65 -2.60
CA PRO A 254 0.04 1.40 -3.55
C PRO A 254 1.05 0.49 -4.25
N ALA A 255 0.98 0.44 -5.58
CA ALA A 255 1.98 -0.24 -6.38
C ALA A 255 3.31 0.53 -6.27
N PRO A 256 4.45 -0.17 -6.36
CA PRO A 256 5.76 0.45 -6.45
C PRO A 256 5.82 1.55 -7.51
N THR A 257 6.60 2.61 -7.24
CA THR A 257 6.61 3.79 -8.13
C THR A 257 7.15 3.48 -9.53
N GLY A 258 8.05 2.49 -9.65
CA GLY A 258 8.56 2.00 -10.94
C GLY A 258 7.46 1.32 -11.75
N GLN A 259 6.73 0.39 -11.12
CA GLN A 259 5.60 -0.29 -11.75
C GLN A 259 4.51 0.68 -12.24
N VAL A 260 4.20 1.73 -11.47
CA VAL A 260 3.21 2.74 -11.93
C VAL A 260 3.72 3.49 -13.16
N LYS A 261 5.00 3.82 -13.22
CA LYS A 261 5.60 4.46 -14.41
C LYS A 261 5.55 3.54 -15.63
N GLU A 262 5.80 2.24 -15.46
CA GLU A 262 5.67 1.25 -16.54
C GLU A 262 4.23 1.22 -17.09
N TRP A 263 3.21 1.25 -16.23
CA TRP A 263 1.81 1.32 -16.68
C TRP A 263 1.48 2.65 -17.38
N ILE A 264 2.04 3.78 -16.93
CA ILE A 264 1.89 5.08 -17.60
C ILE A 264 2.50 5.02 -19.00
N GLU A 265 3.70 4.47 -19.14
CA GLU A 265 4.38 4.32 -20.42
C GLU A 265 3.61 3.43 -21.37
N GLN A 266 3.17 2.26 -20.90
CA GLN A 266 2.36 1.32 -21.68
C GLN A 266 1.05 1.96 -22.16
N ALA A 267 0.35 2.70 -21.29
CA ALA A 267 -0.87 3.42 -21.68
C ALA A 267 -0.61 4.49 -22.74
N ILE A 268 0.50 5.25 -22.61
CA ILE A 268 0.90 6.26 -23.60
C ILE A 268 1.24 5.61 -24.94
N GLU A 269 1.95 4.48 -24.95
CA GLU A 269 2.27 3.74 -26.17
C GLU A 269 1.00 3.28 -26.89
N ILE A 270 0.06 2.67 -26.17
CA ILE A 270 -1.24 2.26 -26.71
C ILE A 270 -2.00 3.45 -27.27
N LEU A 271 -2.08 4.57 -26.55
CA LEU A 271 -2.77 5.77 -27.00
C LEU A 271 -2.10 6.42 -28.21
N THR A 272 -0.77 6.43 -28.25
CA THR A 272 -0.01 6.96 -29.39
C THR A 272 -0.24 6.11 -30.64
N ALA A 273 -0.26 4.79 -30.50
CA ALA A 273 -0.61 3.87 -31.59
C ALA A 273 -2.05 4.06 -32.10
N GLN A 274 -2.94 4.57 -31.25
CA GLN A 274 -4.32 4.97 -31.61
C GLN A 274 -4.44 6.41 -32.14
N GLY A 275 -3.31 7.09 -32.37
CA GLY A 275 -3.27 8.43 -32.98
C GLY A 275 -3.39 9.60 -32.00
N TYR A 276 -3.32 9.38 -30.69
CA TYR A 276 -3.26 10.48 -29.72
C TYR A 276 -1.87 11.14 -29.74
N PRO A 277 -1.80 12.48 -29.77
CA PRO A 277 -0.53 13.17 -29.84
C PRO A 277 0.23 13.08 -28.51
N ALA A 278 1.46 12.55 -28.55
CA ALA A 278 2.32 12.37 -27.37
C ALA A 278 2.51 13.66 -26.55
N GLY A 279 2.55 14.82 -27.20
CA GLY A 279 2.67 16.13 -26.52
C GLY A 279 1.51 16.48 -25.59
N LYS A 280 0.37 15.78 -25.67
CA LYS A 280 -0.77 15.97 -24.75
C LYS A 280 -0.74 15.03 -23.53
N MET A 281 0.19 14.09 -23.48
CA MET A 281 0.26 12.98 -22.52
C MET A 281 1.57 13.03 -21.71
N ASN A 282 1.86 14.15 -21.06
CA ASN A 282 3.08 14.29 -20.26
C ASN A 282 3.10 13.26 -19.11
N ARG A 283 4.15 12.42 -19.07
CA ARG A 283 4.32 11.31 -18.11
C ARG A 283 4.31 11.79 -16.65
N ASP A 284 5.04 12.86 -16.37
CA ASP A 284 5.17 13.38 -15.01
C ASP A 284 3.84 13.95 -14.51
N ASP A 285 3.07 14.58 -15.40
CA ASP A 285 1.74 15.10 -15.06
C ASP A 285 0.73 13.98 -14.80
N ILE A 286 0.79 12.88 -15.57
CA ILE A 286 -0.01 11.67 -15.31
C ILE A 286 0.38 11.07 -13.96
N TRP A 287 1.67 10.99 -13.66
CA TRP A 287 2.17 10.52 -12.37
C TRP A 287 1.73 11.42 -11.20
N VAL A 288 1.76 12.75 -11.36
CA VAL A 288 1.28 13.71 -10.35
C VAL A 288 -0.17 13.43 -10.02
N ILE A 289 -1.02 13.20 -11.04
CA ILE A 289 -2.42 12.83 -10.83
C ILE A 289 -2.50 11.53 -10.03
N ILE A 290 -1.90 10.45 -10.52
CA ILE A 290 -2.01 9.12 -9.88
C ILE A 290 -1.55 9.14 -8.43
N ARG A 291 -0.45 9.86 -8.14
CA ARG A 291 0.08 10.02 -6.79
C ARG A 291 -0.92 10.69 -5.84
N HIS A 292 -1.68 11.68 -6.30
CA HIS A 292 -2.65 12.38 -5.45
C HIS A 292 -4.01 11.69 -5.40
N GLU A 293 -4.44 11.08 -6.51
CA GLU A 293 -5.75 10.44 -6.63
C GLU A 293 -5.80 9.08 -5.93
N SER A 294 -4.77 8.24 -6.10
CA SER A 294 -4.77 6.85 -5.61
C SER A 294 -3.55 6.50 -4.76
N GLY A 295 -2.56 7.40 -4.68
CA GLY A 295 -1.26 7.07 -4.11
C GLY A 295 -0.49 6.00 -4.89
N GLY A 296 -0.89 5.70 -6.13
CA GLY A 296 -0.35 4.58 -6.92
C GLY A 296 -1.04 3.24 -6.71
N ASN A 297 -2.16 3.19 -5.98
CA ASN A 297 -2.90 1.93 -5.76
C ASN A 297 -3.90 1.67 -6.92
N PRO A 298 -3.71 0.62 -7.74
CA PRO A 298 -4.64 0.29 -8.83
C PRO A 298 -6.01 -0.20 -8.35
N HIS A 299 -6.12 -0.56 -7.07
CA HIS A 299 -7.36 -0.98 -6.42
C HIS A 299 -7.92 0.10 -5.49
N ALA A 300 -7.44 1.35 -5.59
CA ALA A 300 -7.98 2.47 -4.83
C ALA A 300 -9.46 2.69 -5.16
N ILE A 301 -10.27 2.93 -4.13
CA ILE A 301 -11.69 3.25 -4.26
C ILE A 301 -12.05 4.40 -3.32
N ASN A 302 -12.72 5.41 -3.84
CA ASN A 302 -13.29 6.49 -3.03
C ASN A 302 -14.77 6.21 -2.75
N ASN A 303 -15.10 5.94 -1.48
CA ASN A 303 -16.46 5.60 -1.06
C ASN A 303 -17.22 6.77 -0.41
N TRP A 304 -16.63 7.97 -0.34
CA TRP A 304 -17.13 9.03 0.55
C TRP A 304 -17.72 10.24 -0.21
N ASP A 305 -17.45 10.36 -1.50
CA ASP A 305 -17.89 11.49 -2.32
C ASP A 305 -19.34 11.35 -2.84
N SER A 306 -19.79 12.34 -3.62
CA SER A 306 -21.12 12.34 -4.22
C SER A 306 -21.33 11.21 -5.24
N ASN A 307 -20.25 10.74 -5.88
CA ASN A 307 -20.32 9.68 -6.87
C ASN A 307 -20.51 8.31 -6.19
N ALA A 308 -19.82 8.09 -5.07
CA ALA A 308 -20.04 6.93 -4.20
C ALA A 308 -21.47 6.88 -3.66
N LYS A 309 -22.01 8.03 -3.23
CA LYS A 309 -23.43 8.15 -2.82
C LYS A 309 -24.41 7.87 -3.96
N ALA A 310 -24.01 8.19 -5.20
CA ALA A 310 -24.77 7.87 -6.41
C ALA A 310 -24.55 6.43 -6.92
N GLY A 311 -23.75 5.61 -6.22
CA GLY A 311 -23.52 4.19 -6.54
C GLY A 311 -22.47 3.94 -7.62
N THR A 312 -21.70 4.95 -8.03
CA THR A 312 -20.60 4.83 -9.00
C THR A 312 -19.32 5.47 -8.43
N PRO A 313 -18.70 4.87 -7.39
CA PRO A 313 -17.50 5.44 -6.77
C PRO A 313 -16.33 5.55 -7.76
N SER A 314 -15.43 6.49 -7.51
CA SER A 314 -14.17 6.64 -8.24
C SER A 314 -13.20 5.51 -7.92
N LYS A 315 -12.52 4.98 -8.94
CA LYS A 315 -11.73 3.74 -8.86
C LYS A 315 -10.42 3.79 -9.64
N GLY A 316 -9.44 3.02 -9.16
CA GLY A 316 -8.18 2.78 -9.82
C GLY A 316 -7.22 3.97 -9.80
N LEU A 317 -6.13 3.87 -10.58
CA LEU A 317 -4.99 4.78 -10.50
C LEU A 317 -5.35 6.25 -10.72
N MET A 318 -6.20 6.52 -11.71
CA MET A 318 -6.65 7.86 -12.09
C MET A 318 -8.03 8.22 -11.54
N GLN A 319 -8.54 7.41 -10.59
CA GLN A 319 -9.82 7.62 -9.89
C GLN A 319 -11.01 7.90 -10.83
N THR A 320 -11.18 7.10 -11.87
CA THR A 320 -12.33 7.20 -12.79
C THR A 320 -13.58 6.53 -12.23
N ILE A 321 -14.77 7.10 -12.46
CA ILE A 321 -16.06 6.44 -12.21
C ILE A 321 -16.47 5.56 -13.40
N ASP A 322 -17.33 4.54 -13.17
CA ASP A 322 -17.79 3.60 -14.22
C ASP A 322 -18.26 4.27 -15.53
N PRO A 323 -19.15 5.29 -15.53
CA PRO A 323 -19.62 5.90 -16.77
C PRO A 323 -18.49 6.64 -17.52
N THR A 324 -17.56 7.26 -16.80
CA THR A 324 -16.38 7.91 -17.39
C THR A 324 -15.45 6.85 -18.00
N PHE A 325 -15.13 5.80 -17.24
CA PHE A 325 -14.29 4.71 -17.71
C PHE A 325 -14.89 4.02 -18.94
N ASN A 326 -16.18 3.70 -18.93
CA ASN A 326 -16.86 3.05 -20.05
C ASN A 326 -16.88 3.91 -21.33
N ARG A 327 -17.02 5.23 -21.18
CA ARG A 327 -16.99 6.17 -22.31
C ARG A 327 -15.59 6.35 -22.89
N TRP A 328 -14.56 6.37 -22.04
CA TRP A 328 -13.19 6.72 -22.42
C TRP A 328 -12.22 5.53 -22.51
N SER A 329 -12.68 4.31 -22.24
CA SER A 329 -11.91 3.08 -22.52
C SER A 329 -11.78 2.81 -24.02
N LEU A 330 -10.72 2.10 -24.40
CA LEU A 330 -10.51 1.60 -25.77
C LEU A 330 -11.15 0.21 -25.96
N PRO A 331 -11.46 -0.21 -27.20
CA PRO A 331 -11.75 -1.62 -27.49
C PRO A 331 -10.63 -2.52 -26.98
N GLY A 332 -10.97 -3.61 -26.28
CA GLY A 332 -9.98 -4.52 -25.66
C GLY A 332 -9.44 -4.07 -24.29
N HIS A 333 -9.73 -2.83 -23.86
CA HIS A 333 -9.28 -2.24 -22.60
C HIS A 333 -10.48 -1.88 -21.71
N LYS A 334 -11.17 -2.89 -21.19
CA LYS A 334 -12.48 -2.75 -20.54
C LYS A 334 -12.50 -3.13 -19.05
N ASP A 335 -11.33 -3.29 -18.43
CA ASP A 335 -11.24 -3.58 -17.01
C ASP A 335 -10.81 -2.33 -16.22
N ILE A 336 -11.71 -1.78 -15.40
CA ILE A 336 -11.43 -0.56 -14.63
C ILE A 336 -10.36 -0.74 -13.55
N TRP A 337 -10.16 -1.98 -13.09
CA TRP A 337 -9.16 -2.34 -12.09
C TRP A 337 -7.81 -2.67 -12.73
N ASN A 338 -7.78 -2.87 -14.05
CA ASN A 338 -6.53 -2.95 -14.78
C ASN A 338 -5.86 -1.57 -14.80
N PRO A 339 -4.62 -1.43 -14.30
CA PRO A 339 -3.95 -0.15 -14.16
C PRO A 339 -3.75 0.57 -15.50
N VAL A 340 -3.44 -0.18 -16.56
CA VAL A 340 -3.20 0.37 -17.90
C VAL A 340 -4.50 0.87 -18.51
N ASP A 341 -5.57 0.08 -18.41
CA ASP A 341 -6.90 0.46 -18.90
C ASP A 341 -7.42 1.71 -18.18
N ASN A 342 -7.22 1.79 -16.86
CA ASN A 342 -7.60 2.93 -16.04
C ASN A 342 -6.87 4.22 -16.45
N ILE A 343 -5.55 4.12 -16.70
CA ILE A 343 -4.76 5.24 -17.22
C ILE A 343 -5.21 5.64 -18.62
N ILE A 344 -5.47 4.68 -19.51
CA ILE A 344 -6.00 4.93 -20.87
C ILE A 344 -7.27 5.78 -20.79
N ALA A 345 -8.23 5.38 -19.95
CA ALA A 345 -9.49 6.10 -19.81
C ALA A 345 -9.31 7.49 -19.18
N GLY A 346 -8.51 7.60 -18.12
CA GLY A 346 -8.22 8.86 -17.44
C GLY A 346 -7.52 9.88 -18.34
N VAL A 347 -6.50 9.46 -19.09
CA VAL A 347 -5.75 10.31 -20.02
C VAL A 347 -6.65 10.78 -21.17
N ARG A 348 -7.47 9.90 -21.75
CA ARG A 348 -8.41 10.29 -22.82
C ARG A 348 -9.45 11.30 -22.32
N TYR A 349 -9.98 11.10 -21.12
CA TYR A 349 -10.86 12.08 -20.48
C TYR A 349 -10.16 13.44 -20.29
N ALA A 350 -8.92 13.44 -19.77
CA ALA A 350 -8.18 14.67 -19.54
C ALA A 350 -7.88 15.43 -20.84
N ILE A 351 -7.51 14.72 -21.90
CA ILE A 351 -7.26 15.31 -23.23
C ILE A 351 -8.53 15.94 -23.79
N GLU A 352 -9.67 15.25 -23.73
CA GLU A 352 -10.93 15.79 -24.26
C GLU A 352 -11.37 17.00 -23.45
N ARG A 353 -11.35 16.87 -22.11
CA ARG A 353 -11.97 17.85 -21.22
C ARG A 353 -11.14 19.11 -21.05
N TYR A 354 -9.81 18.98 -21.07
CA TYR A 354 -8.85 20.03 -20.73
C TYR A 354 -7.84 20.31 -21.86
N GLY A 355 -7.86 19.55 -22.95
CA GLY A 355 -6.97 19.71 -24.09
C GLY A 355 -5.61 19.01 -23.95
N SER A 356 -5.16 18.70 -22.73
CA SER A 356 -3.97 17.88 -22.40
C SER A 356 -3.99 17.49 -20.91
N VAL A 357 -3.20 16.48 -20.53
CA VAL A 357 -3.03 16.13 -19.10
C VAL A 357 -2.40 17.29 -18.32
N SER A 358 -1.48 18.03 -18.94
CA SER A 358 -0.82 19.20 -18.33
C SER A 358 -1.77 20.35 -17.98
N ALA A 359 -2.95 20.40 -18.61
CA ALA A 359 -3.97 21.43 -18.40
C ALA A 359 -5.02 21.03 -17.35
N VAL A 360 -4.90 19.83 -16.75
CA VAL A 360 -5.75 19.38 -15.66
C VAL A 360 -5.59 20.35 -14.46
N PRO A 361 -6.68 20.84 -13.83
CA PRO A 361 -6.60 21.85 -12.77
C PRO A 361 -5.66 21.50 -11.62
N GLY A 362 -5.62 20.24 -11.18
CA GLY A 362 -4.71 19.80 -10.13
C GLY A 362 -3.24 19.84 -10.53
N VAL A 363 -2.92 19.51 -11.79
CA VAL A 363 -1.56 19.61 -12.34
C VAL A 363 -1.14 21.07 -12.48
N VAL A 364 -2.03 21.93 -12.99
CA VAL A 364 -1.79 23.37 -13.10
C VAL A 364 -1.59 24.00 -11.72
N GLY A 365 -2.40 23.61 -10.73
CA GLY A 365 -2.29 24.09 -9.36
C GLY A 365 -0.98 23.68 -8.68
N MET A 366 -0.47 22.48 -8.98
CA MET A 366 0.86 22.04 -8.53
C MET A 366 1.99 22.85 -9.17
N LYS A 367 1.88 23.19 -10.46
CA LYS A 367 2.90 23.99 -11.18
C LYS A 367 2.90 25.47 -10.79
N THR A 368 1.76 25.99 -10.35
CA THR A 368 1.57 27.41 -10.00
C THR A 368 1.60 27.68 -8.49
N GLY A 369 1.76 26.65 -7.66
CA GLY A 369 1.88 26.75 -6.21
C GLY A 369 0.55 26.90 -5.45
N THR A 370 -0.60 26.72 -6.09
CA THR A 370 -1.92 26.82 -5.46
C THR A 370 -2.45 25.51 -4.86
N GLY A 371 -1.67 24.41 -4.99
CA GLY A 371 -2.00 23.08 -4.49
C GLY A 371 -2.82 22.23 -5.47
N TYR A 372 -2.82 20.90 -5.26
CA TYR A 372 -3.53 19.93 -6.10
C TYR A 372 -5.05 19.96 -5.85
N ARG A 373 -5.83 19.89 -6.93
CA ARG A 373 -7.29 19.69 -6.94
C ARG A 373 -7.63 18.58 -7.93
N GLY A 374 -8.31 17.53 -7.47
CA GLY A 374 -8.80 16.46 -8.35
C GLY A 374 -9.81 16.98 -9.37
N TYR A 375 -10.08 16.19 -10.41
CA TYR A 375 -10.83 16.63 -11.61
C TYR A 375 -12.12 15.87 -11.90
#